data_AF-A0AA37W2I4-F1
#
_entry.id   AF-A0AA37W2I4-F1
#
_cell.length_a   1.000
_cell.length_b   1.000
_cell.length_c   1.000
_cell.angle_alpha   90.00
_cell.angle_beta   90.00
_cell.angle_gamma   90.00
#
_symmetry.space_group_name_H-M   'P 1'
#
loop_
_entity.id
_entity.type
_entity.pdbx_description
1 polymer ?
#
loop_
_entity_poly.entity_id
_entity_poly.type
_entity_poly.pdbx_seq_one_letter_code
_entity_poly.pdbx_strand_id
1 'polypeptide(L)'
;MTDLLWLLVKVGENLGNFILWLFLIAFLYNLSSSINKQDKSLLHISLIMMISYFLSAFLSLETSTYKDYFIFDLTTIFTLFLWRKITLQNTPIAFYYLILGLGVNTCLFLGMHYDVQVKGNIDYWWFWAAYGFGVILFDLIMALALFINKDFLGLVRLKNVLFPSRAKLPSVM
;
A
#
# COMPACT_ATOMS: atom_id res chain seq x y z
N MET A 1 24.20 -7.27 -22.31
CA MET A 1 23.31 -6.15 -21.92
C MET A 1 21.84 -6.57 -21.99
N THR A 2 21.39 -7.21 -23.07
CA THR A 2 20.02 -7.74 -23.19
C THR A 2 19.67 -8.80 -22.13
N ASP A 3 20.57 -9.72 -21.80
CA ASP A 3 20.30 -10.78 -20.83
C ASP A 3 20.11 -10.25 -19.40
N LEU A 4 20.82 -9.18 -19.05
CA LEU A 4 20.69 -8.49 -17.75
C LEU A 4 19.34 -7.77 -17.65
N LEU A 5 18.91 -7.10 -18.72
CA LEU A 5 17.60 -6.45 -18.78
C LEU A 5 16.46 -7.46 -18.62
N TRP A 6 16.52 -8.58 -19.33
CA TRP A 6 15.53 -9.66 -19.18
C TRP A 6 15.54 -10.30 -17.79
N LEU A 7 16.71 -10.40 -17.15
CA LEU A 7 16.81 -10.86 -15.77
C LEU A 7 16.15 -9.87 -14.81
N LEU A 8 16.36 -8.56 -14.99
CA LEU A 8 15.75 -7.52 -14.16
C LEU A 8 14.22 -7.49 -14.29
N VAL A 9 13.69 -7.63 -15.51
CA VAL A 9 12.23 -7.72 -15.75
C VAL A 9 11.65 -8.93 -15.02
N LYS A 10 12.26 -10.12 -15.21
CA LYS A 10 11.82 -11.35 -14.51
C LYS A 10 11.90 -11.23 -12.99
N VAL A 11 12.93 -10.57 -12.46
CA VAL A 11 13.04 -10.30 -11.03
C VAL A 11 11.90 -9.39 -10.56
N GLY A 12 11.58 -8.32 -11.32
CA GLY A 12 10.45 -7.44 -11.02
C GLY A 12 9.11 -8.17 -10.99
N GLU A 13 8.83 -9.01 -11.99
CA GLU A 13 7.61 -9.83 -12.06
C GLU A 13 7.50 -10.79 -10.87
N ASN A 14 8.60 -11.49 -10.56
CA ASN A 14 8.63 -12.43 -9.43
C ASN A 14 8.43 -11.71 -8.09
N LEU A 15 8.97 -10.49 -7.94
CA LEU A 15 8.78 -9.67 -6.75
C LEU A 15 7.33 -9.19 -6.64
N GLY A 16 6.70 -8.77 -7.74
CA GLY A 16 5.26 -8.42 -7.75
C GLY A 16 4.37 -9.60 -7.34
N ASN A 17 4.64 -10.78 -7.88
CA ASN A 17 3.94 -12.01 -7.48
C ASN A 17 4.17 -12.33 -5.99
N PHE A 18 5.39 -12.16 -5.50
CA PHE A 18 5.72 -12.34 -4.09
C PHE A 18 4.94 -11.38 -3.18
N ILE A 19 4.80 -10.10 -3.55
CA ILE A 19 3.97 -9.13 -2.82
C ILE A 19 2.51 -9.58 -2.77
N LEU A 20 1.95 -10.06 -3.89
CA LEU A 20 0.58 -10.57 -3.92
C LEU A 20 0.39 -11.74 -2.94
N TRP A 21 1.34 -12.68 -2.90
CA TRP A 21 1.32 -13.78 -1.93
C TRP A 21 1.39 -13.28 -0.49
N LEU A 22 2.19 -12.24 -0.20
CA LEU A 22 2.26 -11.65 1.13
C LEU A 22 0.91 -11.06 1.57
N PHE A 23 0.20 -10.35 0.70
CA PHE A 23 -1.13 -9.82 1.03
C PHE A 23 -2.17 -10.93 1.22
N LEU A 24 -2.11 -12.00 0.43
CA LEU A 24 -2.95 -13.18 0.62
C LEU A 24 -2.69 -13.85 1.98
N ILE A 25 -1.42 -14.08 2.33
CA ILE A 25 -1.05 -14.70 3.61
C ILE A 25 -1.42 -13.76 4.77
N ALA A 26 -1.24 -12.45 4.63
CA ALA A 26 -1.64 -11.47 5.64
C ALA A 26 -3.15 -11.50 5.87
N PHE A 27 -3.95 -11.60 4.80
CA PHE A 27 -5.39 -11.79 4.93
C PHE A 27 -5.76 -13.10 5.63
N LEU A 28 -5.18 -14.23 5.22
CA LEU A 28 -5.47 -15.54 5.83
C LEU A 28 -5.06 -15.60 7.31
N TYR A 29 -3.92 -14.98 7.65
CA TYR A 29 -3.48 -14.82 9.04
C TYR A 29 -4.48 -13.99 9.85
N ASN A 30 -4.96 -12.88 9.30
CA ASN A 30 -5.96 -12.04 9.95
C ASN A 30 -7.34 -12.71 10.01
N LEU A 31 -7.71 -13.52 9.02
CA LEU A 31 -8.91 -14.35 9.02
C LEU A 31 -8.89 -15.34 10.19
N SER A 32 -7.80 -16.12 10.30
CA SER A 32 -7.60 -17.10 11.37
C SER A 32 -7.53 -16.43 12.76
N SER A 33 -6.69 -15.40 12.91
CA SER A 33 -6.47 -14.74 14.20
C SER A 33 -7.65 -13.90 14.68
N SER A 34 -8.60 -13.62 13.80
CA SER A 34 -9.82 -12.90 14.13
C SER A 34 -10.92 -13.83 14.66
N ILE A 35 -10.82 -15.15 14.48
CA ILE A 35 -11.82 -16.10 15.00
C ILE A 35 -12.05 -15.81 16.50
N ASN A 36 -13.32 -15.66 16.87
CA ASN A 36 -13.77 -15.32 18.23
C ASN A 36 -13.34 -13.94 18.81
N LYS A 37 -12.78 -13.04 17.99
CA LYS A 37 -12.56 -11.64 18.37
C LYS A 37 -13.72 -10.74 17.94
N GLN A 38 -14.12 -9.82 18.83
CA GLN A 38 -15.16 -8.81 18.54
C GLN A 38 -14.67 -7.74 17.55
N ASP A 39 -13.39 -7.35 17.63
CA ASP A 39 -12.79 -6.42 16.68
C ASP A 39 -12.34 -7.16 15.41
N LYS A 40 -12.92 -6.76 14.28
CA LYS A 40 -12.68 -7.31 12.95
C LYS A 40 -11.96 -6.31 12.05
N SER A 41 -11.53 -5.16 12.59
CA SER A 41 -11.07 -4.02 11.79
C SER A 41 -9.87 -4.37 10.92
N LEU A 42 -8.88 -5.07 11.49
CA LEU A 42 -7.69 -5.55 10.80
C LEU A 42 -8.03 -6.57 9.70
N LEU A 43 -9.00 -7.46 9.94
CA LEU A 43 -9.49 -8.42 8.95
C LEU A 43 -10.09 -7.70 7.74
N HIS A 44 -10.96 -6.71 7.95
CA HIS A 44 -11.57 -5.96 6.86
C HIS A 44 -10.53 -5.25 5.99
N ILE A 45 -9.58 -4.53 6.58
CA ILE A 45 -8.56 -3.83 5.79
C ILE A 45 -7.60 -4.81 5.10
N SER A 46 -7.26 -5.95 5.71
CA SER A 46 -6.46 -6.98 5.06
C SER A 46 -7.17 -7.60 3.86
N LEU A 47 -8.50 -7.77 3.94
CA LEU A 47 -9.33 -8.25 2.84
C LEU A 47 -9.38 -7.22 1.70
N ILE A 48 -9.56 -5.93 2.03
CA ILE A 48 -9.53 -4.86 1.02
C ILE A 48 -8.19 -4.86 0.28
N MET A 49 -7.07 -4.94 1.00
CA MET A 49 -5.73 -5.00 0.41
C MET A 49 -5.55 -6.25 -0.45
N MET A 50 -5.95 -7.43 0.04
CA MET A 50 -5.87 -8.67 -0.74
C MET A 50 -6.67 -8.59 -2.04
N ILE A 51 -7.93 -8.14 -1.99
CA ILE A 51 -8.78 -8.01 -3.18
C ILE A 51 -8.17 -7.01 -4.16
N SER A 52 -7.68 -5.87 -3.66
CA SER A 52 -7.01 -4.86 -4.47
C SER A 52 -5.81 -5.47 -5.22
N TYR A 53 -4.83 -6.04 -4.52
CA TYR A 53 -3.65 -6.62 -5.18
C TYR A 53 -3.99 -7.80 -6.09
N PHE A 54 -4.99 -8.61 -5.73
CA PHE A 54 -5.47 -9.70 -6.59
C PHE A 54 -6.09 -9.19 -7.89
N LEU A 55 -6.94 -8.17 -7.83
CA LEU A 55 -7.51 -7.53 -9.02
C LEU A 55 -6.42 -6.84 -9.87
N SER A 56 -5.42 -6.22 -9.23
CA SER A 56 -4.30 -5.63 -9.95
C SER A 56 -3.44 -6.67 -10.68
N ALA A 57 -3.42 -7.93 -10.26
CA ALA A 57 -2.67 -8.98 -10.94
C ALA A 57 -3.27 -9.37 -12.30
N PHE A 58 -4.53 -9.04 -12.56
CA PHE A 58 -5.15 -9.22 -13.87
C PHE A 58 -4.80 -8.08 -14.84
N LEU A 59 -4.14 -7.02 -14.38
CA LEU A 59 -3.58 -5.99 -15.26
C LEU A 59 -2.27 -6.53 -15.86
N SER A 60 -2.28 -6.82 -17.16
CA SER A 60 -1.08 -7.28 -17.87
C SER A 60 -0.03 -6.17 -17.92
N LEU A 61 1.22 -6.47 -17.58
CA LEU A 61 2.34 -5.52 -17.64
C LEU A 61 2.61 -4.98 -19.05
N GLU A 62 2.25 -5.72 -20.09
CA GLU A 62 2.45 -5.30 -21.48
C GLU A 62 1.42 -4.26 -21.96
N THR A 63 0.21 -4.28 -21.39
CA THR A 63 -0.88 -3.40 -21.83
C THR A 63 -1.17 -2.27 -20.84
N SER A 64 -0.76 -2.44 -19.58
CA SER A 64 -1.09 -1.51 -18.50
C SER A 64 -0.01 -0.46 -18.36
N THR A 65 -0.43 0.78 -18.26
CA THR A 65 0.43 1.95 -18.10
C THR A 65 0.62 2.29 -16.61
N TYR A 66 1.62 3.09 -16.27
CA TYR A 66 1.80 3.62 -14.91
C TYR A 66 0.54 4.37 -14.39
N LYS A 67 -0.26 4.92 -15.31
CA LYS A 67 -1.54 5.57 -15.00
C LYS A 67 -2.58 4.59 -14.46
N ASP A 68 -2.59 3.35 -14.95
CA ASP A 68 -3.57 2.35 -14.52
C ASP A 68 -3.31 1.95 -13.07
N TYR A 69 -2.05 1.69 -12.71
CA TYR A 69 -1.64 1.45 -11.32
C TYR A 69 -1.92 2.66 -10.41
N PHE A 70 -1.70 3.89 -10.90
CA PHE A 70 -2.07 5.11 -10.17
C PHE A 70 -3.57 5.19 -9.86
N ILE A 71 -4.44 4.92 -10.84
CA ILE A 71 -5.90 4.90 -10.64
C ILE A 71 -6.30 3.79 -9.66
N PHE A 72 -5.62 2.65 -9.75
CA PHE A 72 -5.87 1.49 -8.93
C PHE A 72 -5.55 1.73 -7.45
N ASP A 73 -4.39 2.32 -7.16
CA ASP A 73 -4.01 2.72 -5.80
C ASP A 73 -4.96 3.78 -5.24
N LEU A 74 -5.33 4.79 -6.04
CA LEU A 74 -6.33 5.78 -5.63
C LEU A 74 -7.68 5.16 -5.30
N THR A 75 -8.11 4.18 -6.09
CA THR A 75 -9.36 3.44 -5.85
C THR A 75 -9.28 2.66 -4.53
N THR A 76 -8.12 2.09 -4.22
CA THR A 76 -7.86 1.37 -2.97
C THR A 76 -7.85 2.30 -1.77
N ILE A 77 -7.18 3.45 -1.86
CA ILE A 77 -7.18 4.51 -0.84
C ILE A 77 -8.61 4.98 -0.58
N PHE A 78 -9.38 5.26 -1.64
CA PHE A 78 -10.77 5.68 -1.52
C PHE A 78 -11.62 4.62 -0.80
N THR A 79 -11.43 3.35 -1.16
CA THR A 79 -12.13 2.21 -0.52
C THR A 79 -11.79 2.11 0.96
N LEU A 80 -10.52 2.28 1.34
CA LEU A 80 -10.08 2.29 2.74
C LEU A 80 -10.69 3.46 3.53
N PHE A 81 -10.76 4.66 2.95
CA PHE A 81 -11.42 5.80 3.59
C PHE A 81 -12.93 5.60 3.73
N LEU A 82 -13.59 5.05 2.71
CA LEU A 82 -15.00 4.72 2.77
C LEU A 82 -15.28 3.68 3.86
N TRP A 83 -14.48 2.61 3.90
CA TRP A 83 -14.51 1.62 4.97
C TRP A 83 -14.34 2.26 6.35
N ARG A 84 -13.36 3.18 6.49
CA ARG A 84 -13.09 3.89 7.74
C ARG A 84 -14.26 4.74 8.20
N LYS A 85 -15.02 5.35 7.26
CA LYS A 85 -16.18 6.18 7.55
C LYS A 85 -17.40 5.34 7.98
N ILE A 86 -17.59 4.17 7.37
CA ILE A 86 -18.73 3.28 7.64
C ILE A 86 -18.50 2.47 8.92
N THR A 87 -17.26 2.08 9.20
CA THR A 87 -16.94 1.19 10.31
C THR A 87 -16.82 1.97 11.63
N LEU A 88 -17.58 1.57 12.64
CA LEU A 88 -17.53 2.12 14.00
C LEU A 88 -16.40 1.53 14.87
N GLN A 89 -15.57 0.63 14.31
CA GLN A 89 -14.46 0.00 15.01
C GLN A 89 -13.24 0.94 15.10
N ASN A 90 -12.34 0.61 16.04
CA ASN A 90 -11.10 1.33 16.21
C ASN A 90 -10.22 1.26 14.95
N THR A 91 -9.42 2.29 14.72
CA THR A 91 -8.46 2.27 13.60
C THR A 91 -7.30 1.38 13.99
N PRO A 92 -7.04 0.28 13.26
CA PRO A 92 -5.81 -0.48 13.47
C PRO A 92 -4.62 0.38 13.08
N ILE A 93 -3.47 0.15 13.72
CA ILE A 93 -2.23 0.89 13.40
C ILE A 93 -1.85 0.62 11.93
N ALA A 94 -2.07 -0.60 11.45
CA ALA A 94 -1.83 -0.98 10.07
C ALA A 94 -2.49 -0.03 9.06
N PHE A 95 -3.68 0.51 9.34
CA PHE A 95 -4.36 1.47 8.46
C PHE A 95 -3.50 2.66 8.09
N TYR A 96 -2.75 3.22 9.05
CA TYR A 96 -1.89 4.38 8.79
C TYR A 96 -0.72 4.03 7.87
N TYR A 97 -0.18 2.80 8.00
CA TYR A 97 0.85 2.30 7.11
C TYR A 97 0.30 2.05 5.69
N LEU A 98 -0.94 1.55 5.58
CA LEU A 98 -1.60 1.36 4.28
C LEU A 98 -1.82 2.68 3.55
N ILE A 99 -2.36 3.70 4.23
CA ILE A 99 -2.58 5.01 3.62
C ILE A 99 -1.27 5.67 3.20
N LEU A 100 -0.22 5.55 4.02
CA LEU A 100 1.08 6.11 3.69
C LEU A 100 1.76 5.35 2.53
N GLY A 101 1.76 4.03 2.56
CA GLY A 101 2.37 3.20 1.51
C GLY A 101 1.67 3.39 0.17
N LEU A 102 0.34 3.27 0.12
CA LEU A 102 -0.44 3.53 -1.10
C LEU A 102 -0.27 4.98 -1.57
N GLY A 103 -0.20 5.95 -0.65
CA GLY A 103 0.04 7.35 -0.99
C GLY A 103 1.39 7.56 -1.67
N VAL A 104 2.46 6.95 -1.14
CA VAL A 104 3.78 7.01 -1.77
C VAL A 104 3.79 6.29 -3.11
N ASN A 105 3.21 5.09 -3.21
CA ASN A 105 3.10 4.35 -4.47
C ASN A 105 2.35 5.17 -5.53
N THR A 106 1.21 5.75 -5.18
CA THR A 106 0.43 6.65 -6.06
C THR A 106 1.30 7.80 -6.59
N CYS A 107 2.08 8.47 -5.72
CA CYS A 107 2.98 9.53 -6.14
C CYS A 107 4.08 9.03 -7.09
N LEU A 108 4.63 7.84 -6.82
CA LEU A 108 5.66 7.22 -7.66
C LEU A 108 5.11 6.84 -9.05
N PHE A 109 3.92 6.22 -9.11
CA PHE A 109 3.24 5.90 -10.36
C PHE A 109 2.90 7.14 -11.17
N LEU A 110 2.39 8.21 -10.52
CA LEU A 110 2.12 9.47 -11.19
C LEU A 110 3.41 10.12 -11.72
N GLY A 111 4.50 10.07 -10.95
CA GLY A 111 5.80 10.56 -11.37
C GLY A 111 6.34 9.81 -12.59
N MET A 112 6.24 8.47 -12.59
CA MET A 112 6.62 7.65 -13.75
C MET A 112 5.71 7.92 -14.95
N HIS A 113 4.41 8.11 -14.72
CA HIS A 113 3.48 8.46 -15.79
C HIS A 113 3.88 9.79 -16.47
N TYR A 114 4.20 10.78 -15.66
CA TYR A 114 4.63 12.07 -16.15
C TYR A 114 6.00 12.01 -16.86
N ASP A 115 6.95 11.27 -16.30
CA ASP A 115 8.30 11.15 -16.86
C ASP A 115 8.31 10.41 -18.21
N VAL A 116 7.67 9.24 -18.28
CA VAL A 116 7.72 8.38 -19.46
C VAL A 116 6.72 8.81 -20.52
N GLN A 117 5.45 9.05 -20.15
CA GLN A 117 4.39 9.31 -21.15
C GLN A 117 4.23 10.80 -21.48
N VAL A 118 4.45 11.72 -20.54
CA VAL A 118 4.27 13.17 -20.81
C VAL A 118 5.54 13.81 -21.32
N LYS A 119 6.68 13.55 -20.66
CA LYS A 119 7.99 14.08 -21.11
C LYS A 119 8.63 13.24 -22.22
N GLY A 120 8.25 11.97 -22.35
CA GLY A 120 8.86 11.08 -23.35
C GLY A 120 10.27 10.64 -22.97
N ASN A 121 10.62 10.67 -21.68
CA ASN A 121 11.93 10.19 -21.24
C ASN A 121 12.02 8.68 -21.40
N ILE A 122 12.99 8.23 -22.18
CA ILE A 122 13.26 6.80 -22.45
C ILE A 122 14.53 6.31 -21.76
N ASP A 123 15.38 7.24 -21.31
CA ASP A 123 16.65 6.94 -20.68
C ASP A 123 16.49 6.73 -19.17
N TYR A 124 17.11 5.67 -18.67
CA TYR A 124 17.11 5.36 -17.25
C TYR A 124 17.87 6.45 -16.45
N TRP A 125 17.26 6.90 -15.36
CA TRP A 125 17.88 7.82 -14.41
C TRP A 125 17.44 7.51 -12.97
N TRP A 126 17.98 8.25 -11.99
CA TRP A 126 17.81 7.93 -10.56
C TRP A 126 16.35 7.79 -10.13
N PHE A 127 15.42 8.52 -10.75
CA PHE A 127 14.00 8.45 -10.41
C PHE A 127 13.38 7.08 -10.74
N TRP A 128 13.80 6.45 -11.86
CA TRP A 128 13.34 5.10 -12.21
C TRP A 128 13.84 4.06 -11.21
N ALA A 129 15.05 4.25 -10.67
CA ALA A 129 15.57 3.44 -9.56
C ALA A 129 14.74 3.62 -8.29
N ALA A 130 14.46 4.87 -7.93
CA ALA A 130 13.66 5.21 -6.76
C ALA A 130 12.22 4.68 -6.87
N TYR A 131 11.62 4.71 -8.06
CA TYR A 131 10.34 4.09 -8.35
C TYR A 131 10.38 2.58 -8.14
N GLY A 132 11.29 1.87 -8.82
CA GLY A 132 11.34 0.40 -8.79
C GLY A 132 11.58 -0.14 -7.39
N PHE A 133 12.52 0.46 -6.65
CA PHE A 133 12.78 0.08 -5.25
C PHE A 133 11.66 0.56 -4.31
N GLY A 134 11.15 1.77 -4.51
CA GLY A 134 10.18 2.42 -3.64
C GLY A 134 8.86 1.65 -3.57
N VAL A 135 8.27 1.31 -4.71
CA VAL A 135 6.98 0.59 -4.75
C VAL A 135 7.09 -0.74 -4.00
N ILE A 136 8.13 -1.53 -4.29
CA ILE A 136 8.37 -2.82 -3.62
C ILE A 136 8.59 -2.64 -2.12
N LEU A 137 9.38 -1.64 -1.71
CA LEU A 137 9.66 -1.37 -0.30
C LEU A 137 8.37 -1.02 0.47
N PHE A 138 7.55 -0.12 -0.06
CA PHE A 138 6.32 0.30 0.60
C PHE A 138 5.27 -0.81 0.62
N ASP A 139 5.20 -1.64 -0.41
CA ASP A 139 4.38 -2.85 -0.43
C ASP A 139 4.77 -3.84 0.68
N LEU A 140 6.08 -4.09 0.85
CA LEU A 140 6.58 -4.93 1.94
C LEU A 140 6.23 -4.35 3.31
N ILE A 141 6.40 -3.03 3.49
CA ILE A 141 6.06 -2.34 4.74
C ILE A 141 4.57 -2.48 5.04
N MET A 142 3.70 -2.31 4.04
CA MET A 142 2.25 -2.46 4.18
C MET A 142 1.84 -3.88 4.55
N ALA A 143 2.39 -4.89 3.86
CA ALA A 143 2.13 -6.29 4.18
C ALA A 143 2.60 -6.64 5.60
N LEU A 144 3.79 -6.19 5.99
CA LEU A 144 4.34 -6.39 7.33
C LEU A 144 3.50 -5.67 8.41
N ALA A 145 2.97 -4.49 8.11
CA ALA A 145 2.05 -3.78 9.00
C ALA A 145 0.75 -4.56 9.24
N LEU A 146 0.23 -5.29 8.24
CA LEU A 146 -0.94 -6.16 8.40
C LEU A 146 -0.66 -7.39 9.27
N PHE A 147 0.58 -7.89 9.32
CA PHE A 147 0.96 -8.99 10.22
C PHE A 147 1.17 -8.52 11.66
N ILE A 148 1.92 -7.43 11.84
CA ILE A 148 2.37 -7.00 13.16
C ILE A 148 1.31 -6.14 13.85
N ASN A 149 0.63 -5.26 13.10
CA ASN A 149 -0.28 -4.24 13.61
C ASN A 149 0.28 -3.44 14.81
N LYS A 150 1.59 -3.14 14.76
CA LYS A 150 2.27 -2.26 15.72
C LYS A 150 2.95 -1.13 14.99
N ASP A 151 3.24 -0.07 15.72
CA ASP A 151 3.92 1.10 15.17
C ASP A 151 5.44 0.89 15.14
N PHE A 152 5.91 -0.02 14.29
CA PHE A 152 7.32 -0.43 14.24
C PHE A 152 8.26 0.63 13.65
N LEU A 153 7.77 1.50 12.76
CA LEU A 153 8.50 2.66 12.24
C LEU A 153 8.23 3.95 13.03
N GLY A 154 7.35 3.92 14.04
CA GLY A 154 6.99 5.11 14.80
C GLY A 154 6.17 6.15 14.02
N LEU A 155 5.49 5.76 12.93
CA LEU A 155 4.65 6.64 12.11
C LEU A 155 3.51 7.28 12.91
N VAL A 156 2.84 6.49 13.76
CA VAL A 156 1.73 7.00 14.58
C VAL A 156 2.26 7.94 15.66
N ARG A 157 3.42 7.63 16.25
CA ARG A 157 4.11 8.53 17.17
C ARG A 157 4.47 9.86 16.49
N LEU A 158 5.08 9.81 15.31
CA LEU A 158 5.43 10.99 14.53
C LEU A 158 4.20 11.86 14.21
N LYS A 159 3.11 11.23 13.75
CA LYS A 159 1.83 11.92 13.51
C LYS A 159 1.33 12.65 14.75
N ASN A 160 1.36 12.01 15.91
CA ASN A 160 0.87 12.60 17.16
C ASN A 160 1.76 13.75 17.66
N VAL A 161 3.06 13.73 17.34
CA VAL A 161 3.99 14.84 17.63
C VAL A 161 3.76 16.02 16.69
N LEU A 162 3.57 15.77 15.39
CA LEU A 162 3.35 16.83 14.38
C LEU A 162 1.95 17.42 14.45
N PHE A 163 0.95 16.61 14.75
CA PHE A 163 -0.46 16.97 14.81
C PHE A 163 -1.05 16.53 16.16
N PRO A 164 -0.69 17.20 17.27
CA PRO A 164 -1.24 16.87 18.57
C PRO A 164 -2.75 17.10 18.56
N SER A 165 -3.52 16.05 18.87
CA SER A 165 -4.95 16.19 19.11
C SER A 165 -5.13 17.21 20.24
N ARG A 166 -5.80 18.34 19.96
CA ARG A 166 -6.20 19.29 21.02
C ARG A 166 -6.95 18.49 22.10
N ALA A 167 -6.47 18.56 23.33
CA ALA A 167 -7.11 17.91 24.47
C ALA A 167 -8.59 18.30 24.49
N LYS A 168 -9.49 17.31 24.64
CA LYS A 168 -10.90 17.58 24.95
C LYS A 168 -10.91 18.41 26.23
N LEU A 169 -11.37 19.65 26.15
CA LEU A 169 -11.64 20.47 27.34
C LEU A 169 -12.57 19.66 28.25
N PRO A 170 -12.29 19.58 29.56
CA PRO A 170 -13.19 18.92 30.49
C PRO A 170 -14.57 19.54 30.35
N SER A 171 -15.59 18.69 30.16
CA SER A 171 -16.98 19.13 30.18
C SER A 171 -17.22 19.80 31.53
N VAL A 172 -17.42 21.12 31.51
CA VAL A 172 -17.82 21.86 32.69
C VAL A 172 -19.18 21.28 33.11
N MET A 173 -19.20 20.69 34.31
CA MET A 173 -20.38 20.17 34.99
C MET A 173 -21.31 21.31 35.40
#